data_AF-A0A6P1MCF4-F1
#
_entry.id   AF-A0A6P1MCF4-F1
#
_cell.length_a   1.000
_cell.length_b   1.000
_cell.length_c   1.000
_cell.angle_alpha   90.00
_cell.angle_beta   90.00
_cell.angle_gamma   90.00
#
_symmetry.space_group_name_H-M   'P 1'
#
loop_
_entity.id
_entity.type
_entity.pdbx_description
1 polymer ?
#
loop_
_entity_poly.entity_id
_entity_poly.type
_entity_poly.pdbx_seq_one_letter_code
_entity_poly.pdbx_strand_id
1 'polypeptide(L)'
;MPSIERNNDGVIINAEKLVYEQVLHQRVLCPICKGHVFEDWPFGWDAHAEHQCTVEGATPEERKKSYRAVQAPLFADYVVSLAPNAAGIDYSKYIDQLVSMRMNTQNGHTSPHKAIMMLAVIDLIAGGETSGNRIEYGPELLEHFKRYFDVVKTPADSCTPLNPFWHLKTAPFWHHSVRAGQEAAYRVMDRPRGPNVMTEIIDGAFLEDGLFAALLSESVRQEIREAMIRRYFSEHFDELMALAEQEEGVGLYAKALRGEQKAPGVVKEDVRDLAFARVVKQAYHFQCAACGLRIWFEGTSLVDAAHIIPFSESHDDDPRNGLTLCKNHHWAMDQEWIFPCSDNKWHVRDGIDDRVDSQRALIDLHGKTLIPPHDSRFSPKAESLRWRERRLRAV
;
A
#
# COMPACT_ATOMS: atom_id res chain seq x y z
N MET A 1 -7.84 -43.45 -1.26
CA MET A 1 -7.00 -42.51 -2.03
C MET A 1 -6.08 -43.30 -2.94
N PRO A 2 -5.88 -42.87 -4.20
CA PRO A 2 -4.96 -43.51 -5.12
C PRO A 2 -3.52 -43.47 -4.59
N SER A 3 -2.76 -44.53 -4.86
CA SER A 3 -1.37 -44.68 -4.43
C SER A 3 -0.41 -43.85 -5.30
N ILE A 4 0.62 -43.28 -4.69
CA ILE A 4 1.67 -42.55 -5.41
C ILE A 4 2.49 -43.55 -6.24
N GLU A 5 2.57 -43.34 -7.55
CA GLU A 5 3.45 -44.10 -8.45
C GLU A 5 4.67 -43.25 -8.81
N ARG A 6 5.88 -43.79 -8.63
CA ARG A 6 7.14 -43.12 -8.94
C ARG A 6 7.93 -43.88 -10.00
N ASN A 7 8.66 -43.17 -10.85
CA ASN A 7 9.67 -43.76 -11.73
C ASN A 7 10.98 -44.05 -10.97
N ASN A 8 11.98 -44.60 -11.67
CA ASN A 8 13.29 -44.95 -11.09
C ASN A 8 14.06 -43.75 -10.52
N ASP A 9 13.75 -42.53 -10.95
CA ASP A 9 14.36 -41.29 -10.47
C ASP A 9 13.58 -40.64 -9.30
N GLY A 10 12.55 -41.34 -8.79
CA GLY A 10 11.72 -40.88 -7.68
C GLY A 10 10.68 -39.83 -8.06
N VAL A 11 10.45 -39.57 -9.36
CA VAL A 11 9.46 -38.61 -9.86
C VAL A 11 8.07 -39.23 -9.86
N ILE A 12 7.08 -38.51 -9.33
CA ILE A 12 5.67 -38.93 -9.35
C ILE A 12 5.13 -38.83 -10.78
N ILE A 13 4.60 -39.92 -11.31
CA ILE A 13 4.15 -40.02 -12.72
C ILE A 13 2.63 -40.00 -12.91
N ASN A 14 1.87 -40.21 -11.84
CA ASN A 14 0.40 -40.31 -11.84
C ASN A 14 -0.30 -39.15 -11.11
N ALA A 15 0.32 -37.97 -11.07
CA ALA A 15 -0.17 -36.81 -10.31
C ALA A 15 -1.61 -36.39 -10.66
N GLU A 16 -2.07 -36.59 -11.89
CA GLU A 16 -3.45 -36.30 -12.31
C GLU A 16 -4.52 -37.10 -11.55
N LYS A 17 -4.11 -38.19 -10.87
CA LYS A 17 -5.00 -39.03 -10.07
C LYS A 17 -4.91 -38.70 -8.59
N LEU A 18 -3.91 -37.93 -8.15
CA LEU A 18 -3.61 -37.69 -6.74
C LEU A 18 -4.27 -36.40 -6.24
N VAL A 19 -4.32 -36.24 -4.91
CA VAL A 19 -4.72 -34.97 -4.26
C VAL A 19 -3.48 -34.11 -3.97
N TYR A 20 -3.69 -32.81 -3.73
CA TYR A 20 -2.62 -31.82 -3.58
C TYR A 20 -1.58 -32.22 -2.53
N GLU A 21 -2.00 -32.71 -1.37
CA GLU A 21 -1.11 -33.08 -0.25
C GLU A 21 -0.17 -34.23 -0.61
N GLN A 22 -0.57 -35.12 -1.53
CA GLN A 22 0.24 -36.26 -1.94
C GLN A 22 1.41 -35.86 -2.86
N VAL A 23 1.33 -34.68 -3.47
CA VAL A 23 2.31 -34.20 -4.46
C VAL A 23 3.04 -32.94 -4.03
N LEU A 24 2.64 -32.30 -2.92
CA LEU A 24 3.28 -31.11 -2.38
C LEU A 24 4.76 -31.35 -2.04
N HIS A 25 5.64 -30.47 -2.52
CA HIS A 25 7.09 -30.57 -2.37
C HIS A 25 7.71 -31.86 -2.90
N GLN A 26 7.04 -32.49 -3.87
CA GLN A 26 7.54 -33.66 -4.55
C GLN A 26 7.98 -33.31 -5.96
N ARG A 27 8.89 -34.14 -6.49
CA ARG A 27 9.21 -34.13 -7.92
C ARG A 27 8.04 -34.72 -8.69
N VAL A 28 7.42 -33.95 -9.57
CA VAL A 28 6.18 -34.34 -10.27
C VAL A 28 6.35 -34.21 -11.77
N LEU A 29 6.04 -35.29 -12.50
CA LEU A 29 5.93 -35.23 -13.95
C LEU A 29 4.65 -34.50 -14.32
N CYS A 30 4.75 -33.52 -15.23
CA CYS A 30 3.62 -32.71 -15.64
C CYS A 30 2.44 -33.60 -16.06
N PRO A 31 1.28 -33.47 -15.40
CA PRO A 31 0.16 -34.36 -15.62
C PRO A 31 -0.51 -34.18 -16.99
N ILE A 32 -0.25 -33.06 -17.67
CA ILE A 32 -0.80 -32.76 -19.00
C ILE A 32 0.18 -33.18 -20.10
N CYS A 33 1.36 -32.56 -20.18
CA CYS A 33 2.28 -32.78 -21.31
C CYS A 33 3.18 -34.02 -21.13
N LYS A 34 3.33 -34.53 -19.89
CA LYS A 34 4.22 -35.64 -19.52
C LYS A 34 5.68 -35.45 -19.94
N GLY A 35 6.09 -34.22 -20.31
CA GLY A 35 7.42 -33.89 -20.83
C GLY A 35 8.26 -32.96 -19.95
N HIS A 36 7.70 -32.46 -18.84
CA HIS A 36 8.40 -31.61 -17.89
C HIS A 36 8.30 -32.18 -16.48
N VAL A 37 9.42 -32.20 -15.75
CA VAL A 37 9.45 -32.57 -14.34
C VAL A 37 9.56 -31.30 -13.51
N PHE A 38 8.56 -31.07 -12.67
CA PHE A 38 8.63 -30.07 -11.62
C PHE A 38 9.50 -30.63 -10.51
N GLU A 39 10.60 -29.96 -10.20
CA GLU A 39 11.51 -30.40 -9.13
C GLU A 39 10.89 -30.23 -7.73
N ASP A 40 9.96 -29.29 -7.59
CA ASP A 40 9.24 -29.00 -6.36
C ASP A 40 7.83 -28.55 -6.74
N TRP A 41 6.84 -29.44 -6.65
CA TRP A 41 5.45 -29.10 -6.98
C TRP A 41 4.78 -28.31 -5.84
N PRO A 42 4.02 -27.23 -6.13
CA PRO A 42 3.57 -26.83 -7.45
C PRO A 42 4.48 -25.86 -8.22
N PHE A 43 5.63 -25.42 -7.70
CA PHE A 43 6.41 -24.33 -8.29
C PHE A 43 6.72 -24.50 -9.79
N GLY A 44 6.55 -23.41 -10.55
CA GLY A 44 6.81 -23.37 -11.99
C GLY A 44 5.69 -23.91 -12.86
N TRP A 45 4.59 -24.43 -12.31
CA TRP A 45 3.45 -24.93 -13.09
C TRP A 45 2.80 -23.84 -13.96
N ASP A 46 2.76 -22.60 -13.48
CA ASP A 46 2.13 -21.46 -14.13
C ASP A 46 2.97 -20.94 -15.30
N ALA A 47 4.28 -20.79 -15.11
CA ALA A 47 5.23 -20.48 -16.18
C ALA A 47 5.29 -21.61 -17.22
N HIS A 48 5.24 -22.87 -16.77
CA HIS A 48 5.16 -24.02 -17.66
C HIS A 48 3.85 -24.02 -18.46
N ALA A 49 2.70 -23.82 -17.81
CA ALA A 49 1.39 -23.72 -18.46
C ALA A 49 1.33 -22.58 -19.48
N GLU A 50 2.00 -21.46 -19.18
CA GLU A 50 2.01 -20.28 -20.04
C GLU A 50 2.80 -20.50 -21.34
N HIS A 51 3.97 -21.11 -21.24
CA HIS A 51 4.98 -21.04 -22.30
C HIS A 51 5.43 -22.40 -22.87
N GLN A 52 5.22 -23.50 -22.13
CA GLN A 52 5.91 -24.78 -22.41
C GLN A 52 5.00 -26.01 -22.40
N CYS A 53 3.80 -25.91 -21.81
CA CYS A 53 2.85 -27.00 -21.72
C CYS A 53 2.00 -27.11 -23.00
N THR A 54 1.55 -28.33 -23.30
CA THR A 54 0.62 -28.63 -24.40
C THR A 54 -0.84 -28.33 -24.06
N VAL A 55 -1.11 -27.44 -23.10
CA VAL A 55 -2.46 -27.11 -22.62
C VAL A 55 -3.13 -26.08 -23.53
N GLU A 56 -4.43 -26.23 -23.78
CA GLU A 56 -5.20 -25.37 -24.69
C GLU A 56 -5.50 -23.98 -24.09
N GLY A 57 -5.37 -22.93 -24.91
CA GLY A 57 -5.72 -21.55 -24.56
C GLY A 57 -5.05 -20.53 -25.49
N ALA A 58 -5.79 -19.51 -25.95
CA ALA A 58 -5.27 -18.51 -26.89
C ALA A 58 -4.34 -17.51 -26.19
N THR A 59 -4.61 -17.18 -24.93
CA THR A 59 -3.77 -16.30 -24.11
C THR A 59 -3.01 -17.06 -23.00
N PRO A 60 -1.92 -16.49 -22.46
CA PRO A 60 -1.28 -16.93 -21.23
C PRO A 60 -2.25 -17.28 -20.09
N GLU A 61 -3.21 -16.39 -19.82
CA GLU A 61 -4.19 -16.51 -18.74
C GLU A 61 -5.17 -17.66 -19.02
N GLU A 62 -5.60 -17.84 -20.27
CA GLU A 62 -6.45 -18.95 -20.68
C GLU A 62 -5.75 -20.29 -20.54
N ARG A 63 -4.47 -20.39 -20.94
CA ARG A 63 -3.67 -21.62 -20.78
C ARG A 63 -3.48 -21.99 -19.31
N LYS A 64 -3.19 -21.02 -18.44
CA LYS A 64 -3.10 -21.23 -16.98
C LYS A 64 -4.44 -21.68 -16.39
N LYS A 65 -5.55 -21.09 -16.83
CA LYS A 65 -6.91 -21.45 -16.42
C LYS A 65 -7.27 -22.88 -16.87
N SER A 66 -7.01 -23.24 -18.12
CA SER A 66 -7.22 -24.59 -18.65
C SER A 66 -6.35 -25.62 -17.92
N TYR A 67 -5.11 -25.29 -17.61
CA TYR A 67 -4.21 -26.17 -16.85
C TYR A 67 -4.78 -26.47 -15.46
N ARG A 68 -5.24 -25.45 -14.73
CA ARG A 68 -5.91 -25.61 -13.44
C ARG A 68 -7.21 -26.40 -13.54
N ALA A 69 -7.99 -26.19 -14.59
CA ALA A 69 -9.26 -26.89 -14.79
C ALA A 69 -9.06 -28.39 -15.06
N VAL A 70 -8.08 -28.76 -15.88
CA VAL A 70 -7.75 -30.16 -16.17
C VAL A 70 -7.16 -30.86 -14.94
N GLN A 71 -6.41 -30.11 -14.13
CA GLN A 71 -5.83 -30.60 -12.88
C GLN A 71 -6.67 -30.23 -11.66
N ALA A 72 -7.98 -30.04 -11.84
CA ALA A 72 -8.86 -29.62 -10.75
C ALA A 72 -8.68 -30.46 -9.48
N PRO A 73 -8.51 -31.80 -9.48
CA PRO A 73 -8.24 -32.56 -8.26
C PRO A 73 -6.93 -32.17 -7.52
N LEU A 74 -5.89 -31.74 -8.25
CA LEU A 74 -4.66 -31.18 -7.67
C LEU A 74 -4.85 -29.76 -7.13
N PHE A 75 -5.99 -29.11 -7.40
CA PHE A 75 -6.30 -27.73 -7.02
C PHE A 75 -7.63 -27.58 -6.25
N ALA A 76 -8.44 -28.63 -6.09
CA ALA A 76 -9.84 -28.58 -5.62
C ALA A 76 -9.95 -28.55 -4.09
N ASP A 77 -9.03 -29.21 -3.39
CA ASP A 77 -9.00 -29.23 -1.92
C ASP A 77 -8.45 -27.92 -1.30
N TYR A 78 -8.06 -26.94 -2.14
CA TYR A 78 -7.57 -25.63 -1.72
C TYR A 78 -8.67 -24.68 -1.19
N VAL A 79 -9.94 -24.88 -1.55
CA VAL A 79 -11.01 -23.87 -1.34
C VAL A 79 -12.03 -24.26 -0.25
N VAL A 80 -12.11 -25.53 0.19
CA VAL A 80 -13.25 -26.03 0.99
C VAL A 80 -13.00 -26.10 2.51
N SER A 81 -11.76 -25.96 3.01
CA SER A 81 -11.49 -26.05 4.46
C SER A 81 -11.67 -24.73 5.25
N LEU A 82 -12.42 -23.77 4.70
CA LEU A 82 -12.43 -22.36 5.12
C LEU A 82 -13.33 -21.98 6.32
N ALA A 83 -13.51 -22.88 7.28
CA ALA A 83 -13.98 -22.55 8.63
C ALA A 83 -13.46 -23.57 9.63
N PRO A 84 -12.92 -23.11 10.77
CA PRO A 84 -11.47 -23.05 11.02
C PRO A 84 -10.59 -24.07 10.23
N ASN A 85 -9.37 -23.62 9.89
CA ASN A 85 -8.33 -24.27 9.07
C ASN A 85 -8.46 -24.15 7.55
N ALA A 86 -8.46 -22.92 7.07
CA ALA A 86 -8.50 -22.53 5.68
C ALA A 86 -7.13 -22.55 4.95
N ALA A 87 -6.90 -23.56 4.11
CA ALA A 87 -5.76 -23.69 3.17
C ALA A 87 -4.36 -23.75 3.79
N GLY A 88 -3.73 -24.93 3.72
CA GLY A 88 -2.41 -25.28 4.27
C GLY A 88 -1.18 -24.52 3.73
N ILE A 89 -1.25 -23.19 3.63
CA ILE A 89 -0.08 -22.36 3.86
C ILE A 89 0.04 -22.27 5.37
N ASP A 90 1.06 -22.91 5.91
CA ASP A 90 1.45 -22.68 7.29
C ASP A 90 1.97 -21.24 7.43
N TYR A 91 1.07 -20.30 7.69
CA TYR A 91 1.43 -18.92 7.97
C TYR A 91 2.10 -18.78 9.35
N SER A 92 2.15 -19.83 10.18
CA SER A 92 2.90 -19.80 11.44
C SER A 92 4.39 -19.57 11.17
N LYS A 93 4.93 -20.10 10.05
CA LYS A 93 6.27 -19.71 9.56
C LYS A 93 6.41 -18.20 9.45
N TYR A 94 5.42 -17.50 8.89
CA TYR A 94 5.50 -16.05 8.69
C TYR A 94 5.31 -15.28 10.00
N ILE A 95 4.41 -15.73 10.87
CA ILE A 95 4.30 -15.19 12.23
C ILE A 95 5.64 -15.35 12.94
N ASP A 96 6.22 -16.54 12.97
CA ASP A 96 7.52 -16.85 13.57
C ASP A 96 8.62 -15.93 13.02
N GLN A 97 8.72 -15.80 11.70
CA GLN A 97 9.70 -14.91 11.07
C GLN A 97 9.48 -13.44 11.45
N LEU A 98 8.22 -12.99 11.52
CA LEU A 98 7.88 -11.62 11.87
C LEU A 98 8.10 -11.33 13.36
N VAL A 99 7.83 -12.27 14.27
CA VAL A 99 8.04 -12.10 15.73
C VAL A 99 9.46 -12.42 16.20
N SER A 100 10.28 -13.01 15.32
CA SER A 100 11.71 -13.28 15.55
C SER A 100 12.64 -12.35 14.75
N MET A 101 12.12 -11.28 14.15
CA MET A 101 12.94 -10.31 13.41
C MET A 101 14.12 -9.82 14.24
N ARG A 102 15.30 -9.79 13.60
CA ARG A 102 16.49 -9.20 14.19
C ARG A 102 16.35 -7.69 14.32
N MET A 103 16.06 -7.25 15.54
CA MET A 103 15.95 -5.84 15.93
C MET A 103 17.33 -5.24 16.22
N ASN A 104 17.46 -3.92 16.02
CA ASN A 104 18.65 -3.20 16.46
C ASN A 104 18.51 -2.92 17.95
N THR A 105 19.46 -3.42 18.75
CA THR A 105 19.53 -3.16 20.19
C THR A 105 20.85 -2.48 20.51
N GLN A 106 20.79 -1.30 21.11
CA GLN A 106 21.96 -0.52 21.52
C GLN A 106 21.75 0.00 22.94
N ASN A 107 22.73 -0.19 23.82
CA ASN A 107 22.68 0.28 25.22
C ASN A 107 21.41 -0.15 25.98
N GLY A 108 20.90 -1.35 25.72
CA GLY A 108 19.67 -1.87 26.34
C GLY A 108 18.37 -1.37 25.71
N HIS A 109 18.42 -0.39 24.80
CA HIS A 109 17.27 0.08 24.03
C HIS A 109 17.11 -0.73 22.75
N THR A 110 15.92 -1.29 22.51
CA THR A 110 15.59 -1.98 21.26
C THR A 110 14.77 -1.07 20.36
N SER A 111 15.33 -0.76 19.20
CA SER A 111 14.73 0.14 18.21
C SER A 111 13.41 -0.43 17.67
N PRO A 112 12.30 0.33 17.66
CA PRO A 112 10.99 -0.17 17.25
C PRO A 112 10.81 -0.25 15.72
N HIS A 113 11.77 0.28 14.96
CA HIS A 113 11.59 0.74 13.59
C HIS A 113 11.23 -0.37 12.58
N LYS A 114 11.82 -1.57 12.70
CA LYS A 114 11.50 -2.68 11.77
C LYS A 114 10.08 -3.21 11.96
N ALA A 115 9.64 -3.34 13.21
CA ALA A 115 8.29 -3.79 13.52
C ALA A 115 7.25 -2.75 13.09
N ILE A 116 7.52 -1.46 13.34
CA ILE A 116 6.67 -0.38 12.83
C ILE A 116 6.61 -0.38 11.29
N MET A 117 7.74 -0.57 10.60
CA MET A 117 7.76 -0.63 9.14
C MET A 117 6.86 -1.75 8.60
N MET A 118 6.88 -2.93 9.24
CA MET A 118 5.99 -4.01 8.84
C MET A 118 4.52 -3.73 9.15
N LEU A 119 4.18 -3.11 10.30
CA LEU A 119 2.81 -2.68 10.58
C LEU A 119 2.31 -1.65 9.54
N ALA A 120 3.16 -0.72 9.14
CA ALA A 120 2.85 0.24 8.09
C ALA A 120 2.63 -0.42 6.72
N VAL A 121 3.43 -1.43 6.36
CA VAL A 121 3.25 -2.22 5.14
C VAL A 121 1.96 -3.03 5.18
N ILE A 122 1.59 -3.58 6.34
CA ILE A 122 0.33 -4.29 6.54
C ILE A 122 -0.86 -3.39 6.21
N ASP A 123 -0.86 -2.14 6.70
CA ASP A 123 -1.94 -1.19 6.41
C ASP A 123 -1.91 -0.66 4.97
N LEU A 124 -0.72 -0.47 4.39
CA LEU A 124 -0.58 -0.12 2.98
C LEU A 124 -1.21 -1.19 2.07
N ILE A 125 -1.04 -2.47 2.40
CA ILE A 125 -1.67 -3.59 1.70
C ILE A 125 -3.18 -3.62 1.96
N ALA A 126 -3.60 -3.50 3.22
CA ALA A 126 -5.02 -3.49 3.61
C ALA A 126 -5.80 -2.35 2.94
N GLY A 127 -5.19 -1.17 2.81
CA GLY A 127 -5.74 0.01 2.15
C GLY A 127 -5.75 -0.05 0.63
N GLY A 128 -5.10 -1.05 0.02
CA GLY A 128 -4.97 -1.17 -1.44
C GLY A 128 -4.07 -0.10 -2.06
N GLU A 129 -3.11 0.41 -1.30
CA GLU A 129 -2.21 1.49 -1.69
C GLU A 129 -0.92 0.97 -2.36
N THR A 130 -0.80 -0.36 -2.49
CA THR A 130 0.30 -1.03 -3.19
C THR A 130 -0.10 -1.42 -4.61
N SER A 131 0.88 -1.43 -5.52
CA SER A 131 0.71 -2.00 -6.86
C SER A 131 1.10 -3.47 -6.85
N GLY A 132 0.16 -4.34 -6.45
CA GLY A 132 0.44 -5.74 -6.19
C GLY A 132 1.42 -5.91 -5.02
N ASN A 133 2.38 -6.84 -5.12
CA ASN A 133 3.38 -7.09 -4.07
C ASN A 133 4.53 -6.06 -4.07
N ARG A 134 4.41 -4.96 -4.81
CA ARG A 134 5.46 -3.92 -4.86
C ARG A 134 5.19 -2.84 -3.82
N ILE A 135 6.16 -2.66 -2.93
CA ILE A 135 6.17 -1.66 -1.85
C ILE A 135 7.14 -0.55 -2.25
N GLU A 136 6.60 0.63 -2.51
CA GLU A 136 7.40 1.83 -2.78
C GLU A 136 7.85 2.49 -1.47
N TYR A 137 9.07 3.01 -1.47
CA TYR A 137 9.50 3.96 -0.44
C TYR A 137 8.92 5.35 -0.76
N GLY A 138 7.62 5.49 -0.53
CA GLY A 138 6.83 6.66 -0.91
C GLY A 138 6.05 7.28 0.24
N PRO A 139 5.52 8.50 0.04
CA PRO A 139 4.58 9.18 0.93
C PRO A 139 3.62 8.32 1.73
N GLU A 140 2.92 7.41 1.06
CA GLU A 140 1.86 6.57 1.61
C GLU A 140 2.42 5.69 2.73
N LEU A 141 3.52 4.98 2.45
CA LEU A 141 4.23 4.17 3.45
C LEU A 141 4.74 5.03 4.61
N LEU A 142 5.26 6.23 4.32
CA LEU A 142 5.84 7.11 5.33
C LEU A 142 4.79 7.69 6.28
N GLU A 143 3.59 8.01 5.80
CA GLU A 143 2.48 8.45 6.65
C GLU A 143 2.02 7.32 7.59
N HIS A 144 1.86 6.10 7.05
CA HIS A 144 1.56 4.91 7.86
C HIS A 144 2.63 4.65 8.94
N PHE A 145 3.91 4.67 8.54
CA PHE A 145 5.04 4.50 9.47
C PHE A 145 5.01 5.53 10.60
N LYS A 146 4.78 6.81 10.27
CA LYS A 146 4.82 7.91 11.23
C LYS A 146 3.76 7.74 12.32
N ARG A 147 2.56 7.28 11.96
CA ARG A 147 1.44 7.09 12.91
C ARG A 147 1.78 6.05 13.97
N TYR A 148 2.26 4.89 13.55
CA TYR A 148 2.73 3.85 14.48
C TYR A 148 3.95 4.29 15.29
N PHE A 149 4.89 4.99 14.64
CA PHE A 149 6.08 5.50 15.32
C PHE A 149 5.73 6.50 16.43
N ASP A 150 4.75 7.38 16.22
CA ASP A 150 4.34 8.35 17.23
C ASP A 150 3.76 7.74 18.50
N VAL A 151 3.15 6.55 18.41
CA VAL A 151 2.60 5.83 19.56
C VAL A 151 3.72 5.24 20.43
N VAL A 152 4.76 4.65 19.81
CA VAL A 152 5.76 3.84 20.54
C VAL A 152 7.11 4.51 20.73
N LYS A 153 7.34 5.68 20.12
CA LYS A 153 8.64 6.37 20.21
C LYS A 153 8.99 6.70 21.65
N THR A 154 10.26 6.54 21.98
CA THR A 154 10.85 7.04 23.23
C THR A 154 11.71 8.28 22.93
N PRO A 155 12.18 9.03 23.96
CA PRO A 155 13.14 10.11 23.76
C PRO A 155 14.47 9.67 23.10
N ALA A 156 14.77 8.37 23.08
CA ALA A 156 15.94 7.82 22.41
C ALA A 156 15.74 7.57 20.91
N ASP A 157 14.51 7.71 20.40
CA ASP A 157 14.17 7.41 19.02
C ASP A 157 14.05 8.66 18.16
N SER A 158 14.45 8.55 16.89
CA SER A 158 14.23 9.55 15.85
C SER A 158 13.48 8.91 14.70
N CYS A 159 12.54 9.62 14.08
CA CYS A 159 11.73 9.07 12.99
C CYS A 159 12.60 8.82 11.74
N THR A 160 13.13 7.61 11.60
CA THR A 160 14.07 7.25 10.52
C THR A 160 13.58 6.05 9.68
N PRO A 161 12.47 6.18 8.93
CA PRO A 161 11.87 5.08 8.16
C PRO A 161 12.79 4.51 7.06
N LEU A 162 13.80 5.26 6.61
CA LEU A 162 14.77 4.81 5.62
C LEU A 162 15.56 3.59 6.08
N ASN A 163 15.95 3.57 7.36
CA ASN A 163 16.78 2.51 7.94
C ASN A 163 16.06 1.15 7.99
N PRO A 164 14.85 1.01 8.57
CA PRO A 164 14.15 -0.27 8.58
C PRO A 164 13.80 -0.73 7.16
N PHE A 165 13.42 0.17 6.23
CA PHE A 165 13.16 -0.22 4.84
C PHE A 165 14.37 -0.94 4.23
N TRP A 166 15.57 -0.37 4.41
CA TRP A 166 16.80 -0.98 3.93
C TRP A 166 17.21 -2.25 4.69
N HIS A 167 17.14 -2.23 6.02
CA HIS A 167 17.66 -3.32 6.86
C HIS A 167 16.68 -4.50 7.01
N LEU A 168 15.44 -4.38 6.54
CA LEU A 168 14.52 -5.52 6.45
C LEU A 168 15.04 -6.59 5.47
N LYS A 169 15.97 -6.27 4.55
CA LYS A 169 16.66 -7.25 3.69
C LYS A 169 17.35 -8.42 4.42
N THR A 170 17.53 -8.31 5.74
CA THR A 170 18.05 -9.41 6.56
C THR A 170 16.98 -10.45 6.91
N ALA A 171 15.70 -10.10 6.76
CA ALA A 171 14.59 -11.01 6.96
C ALA A 171 14.37 -11.83 5.68
N PRO A 172 14.02 -13.12 5.78
CA PRO A 172 13.86 -13.99 4.62
C PRO A 172 12.67 -13.60 3.73
N PHE A 173 11.70 -12.86 4.29
CA PHE A 173 10.47 -12.47 3.61
C PHE A 173 10.53 -11.10 2.93
N TRP A 174 11.66 -10.37 2.98
CA TRP A 174 11.77 -9.01 2.43
C TRP A 174 12.88 -8.93 1.40
N HIS A 175 12.53 -8.45 0.21
CA HIS A 175 13.44 -8.40 -0.92
C HIS A 175 13.41 -7.03 -1.58
N HIS A 176 14.57 -6.55 -2.03
CA HIS A 176 14.65 -5.32 -2.80
C HIS A 176 14.68 -5.61 -4.29
N SER A 177 13.93 -4.82 -5.06
CA SER A 177 14.09 -4.75 -6.51
C SER A 177 15.24 -3.81 -6.83
N VAL A 178 16.41 -4.36 -7.18
CA VAL A 178 17.61 -3.58 -7.52
C VAL A 178 17.47 -3.06 -8.96
N ARG A 179 17.76 -1.77 -9.18
CA ARG A 179 17.75 -1.19 -10.53
C ARG A 179 18.87 -1.82 -11.38
N ALA A 180 18.58 -2.01 -12.66
CA ALA A 180 19.55 -2.57 -13.61
C ALA A 180 20.87 -1.77 -13.59
N GLY A 181 21.99 -2.48 -13.39
CA GLY A 181 23.34 -1.90 -13.33
C GLY A 181 23.76 -1.38 -11.95
N GLN A 182 22.88 -1.45 -10.94
CA GLN A 182 23.16 -1.03 -9.57
C GLN A 182 23.50 -2.20 -8.63
N GLU A 183 23.67 -3.41 -9.15
CA GLU A 183 23.90 -4.62 -8.34
C GLU A 183 25.22 -4.55 -7.55
N ALA A 184 26.27 -3.98 -8.15
CA ALA A 184 27.54 -3.78 -7.45
C ALA A 184 27.40 -2.77 -6.30
N ALA A 185 26.75 -1.63 -6.56
CA ALA A 185 26.49 -0.60 -5.54
C ALA A 185 25.62 -1.14 -4.40
N TYR A 186 24.59 -1.92 -4.73
CA TYR A 186 23.71 -2.57 -3.77
C TYR A 186 24.46 -3.54 -2.83
N ARG A 187 25.36 -4.38 -3.38
CA ARG A 187 26.12 -5.36 -2.59
C ARG A 187 27.06 -4.73 -1.57
N VAL A 188 27.68 -3.59 -1.91
CA VAL A 188 28.66 -2.92 -1.04
C VAL A 188 28.04 -1.87 -0.12
N MET A 189 26.78 -1.49 -0.35
CA MET A 189 26.10 -0.53 0.52
C MET A 189 25.77 -1.15 1.88
N ASP A 190 26.35 -0.58 2.93
CA ASP A 190 26.04 -0.92 4.32
C ASP A 190 24.68 -0.33 4.74
N ARG A 191 24.53 0.99 4.60
CA ARG A 191 23.29 1.73 4.84
C ARG A 191 23.12 2.92 3.89
N PRO A 192 21.88 3.29 3.52
CA PRO A 192 21.63 4.48 2.72
C PRO A 192 21.86 5.76 3.53
N ARG A 193 22.46 6.77 2.91
CA ARG A 193 22.71 8.09 3.52
C ARG A 193 21.57 9.09 3.31
N GLY A 194 20.54 8.69 2.57
CA GLY A 194 19.35 9.48 2.30
C GLY A 194 18.43 8.74 1.32
N PRO A 195 17.16 9.17 1.20
CA PRO A 195 16.19 8.53 0.32
C PRO A 195 16.65 8.47 -1.14
N ASN A 196 17.20 9.56 -1.68
CA ASN A 196 17.63 9.63 -3.09
C ASN A 196 18.71 8.59 -3.42
N VAL A 197 19.68 8.39 -2.52
CA VAL A 197 20.74 7.38 -2.71
C VAL A 197 20.15 5.97 -2.77
N MET A 198 19.12 5.71 -1.96
CA MET A 198 18.43 4.42 -1.95
C MET A 198 17.61 4.25 -3.22
N THR A 199 16.80 5.24 -3.61
CA THR A 199 15.90 5.15 -4.77
C THR A 199 16.62 5.18 -6.12
N GLU A 200 17.88 5.63 -6.15
CA GLU A 200 18.80 5.47 -7.30
C GLU A 200 19.27 4.01 -7.47
N ILE A 201 19.28 3.21 -6.40
CA ILE A 201 19.85 1.85 -6.38
C ILE A 201 18.76 0.79 -6.37
N ILE A 202 17.68 1.00 -5.63
CA ILE A 202 16.52 0.10 -5.59
C ILE A 202 15.27 0.83 -6.10
N ASP A 203 14.43 0.11 -6.83
CA ASP A 203 13.15 0.62 -7.33
C ASP A 203 12.00 0.42 -6.32
N GLY A 204 12.20 -0.45 -5.32
CA GLY A 204 11.24 -0.73 -4.27
C GLY A 204 11.58 -2.02 -3.53
N ALA A 205 10.63 -2.47 -2.72
CA ALA A 205 10.69 -3.76 -2.04
C ALA A 205 9.49 -4.65 -2.42
N PHE A 206 9.60 -5.94 -2.15
CA PHE A 206 8.53 -6.91 -2.26
C PHE A 206 8.64 -7.93 -1.13
N LEU A 207 7.50 -8.49 -0.73
CA LEU A 207 7.46 -9.56 0.27
C LEU A 207 7.65 -10.93 -0.41
N GLU A 208 8.04 -11.95 0.35
CA GLU A 208 7.84 -13.34 -0.08
C GLU A 208 6.36 -13.55 -0.44
N ASP A 209 6.10 -14.16 -1.61
CA ASP A 209 4.73 -14.21 -2.17
C ASP A 209 3.71 -14.84 -1.22
N GLY A 210 4.13 -15.83 -0.43
CA GLY A 210 3.25 -16.45 0.56
C GLY A 210 2.92 -15.51 1.72
N LEU A 211 3.84 -14.62 2.14
CA LEU A 211 3.53 -13.59 3.13
C LEU A 211 2.60 -12.53 2.54
N PHE A 212 2.86 -12.09 1.30
CA PHE A 212 1.96 -11.14 0.64
C PHE A 212 0.54 -11.70 0.52
N ALA A 213 0.40 -12.96 0.08
CA ALA A 213 -0.89 -13.65 0.01
C ALA A 213 -1.56 -13.77 1.40
N ALA A 214 -0.79 -14.03 2.45
CA ALA A 214 -1.28 -14.06 3.83
C ALA A 214 -1.92 -12.72 4.23
N LEU A 215 -1.24 -11.61 3.92
CA LEU A 215 -1.67 -10.26 4.30
C LEU A 215 -2.89 -9.75 3.52
N LEU A 216 -3.21 -10.36 2.38
CA LEU A 216 -4.46 -10.09 1.67
C LEU A 216 -5.69 -10.64 2.43
N SER A 217 -5.52 -11.72 3.20
CA SER A 217 -6.58 -12.26 4.06
C SER A 217 -6.73 -11.41 5.31
N GLU A 218 -7.93 -10.88 5.55
CA GLU A 218 -8.23 -10.06 6.71
C GLU A 218 -7.95 -10.77 8.04
N SER A 219 -8.44 -12.00 8.20
CA SER A 219 -8.22 -12.77 9.44
C SER A 219 -6.74 -13.00 9.72
N VAL A 220 -5.99 -13.49 8.73
CA VAL A 220 -4.56 -13.80 8.87
C VAL A 220 -3.75 -12.52 9.08
N ARG A 221 -4.10 -11.44 8.40
CA ARG A 221 -3.50 -10.12 8.61
C ARG A 221 -3.68 -9.65 10.06
N GLN A 222 -4.87 -9.82 10.65
CA GLN A 222 -5.13 -9.44 12.03
C GLN A 222 -4.37 -10.33 13.03
N GLU A 223 -4.28 -11.64 12.78
CA GLU A 223 -3.48 -12.56 13.61
C GLU A 223 -1.99 -12.17 13.61
N ILE A 224 -1.41 -11.92 12.43
CA ILE A 224 -0.03 -11.45 12.28
C ILE A 224 0.17 -10.14 13.03
N ARG A 225 -0.75 -9.18 12.85
CA ARG A 225 -0.69 -7.87 13.48
C ARG A 225 -0.69 -7.97 15.00
N GLU A 226 -1.63 -8.71 15.57
CA GLU A 226 -1.72 -8.92 17.01
C GLU A 226 -0.45 -9.59 17.55
N ALA A 227 0.05 -10.63 16.89
CA ALA A 227 1.26 -11.32 17.29
C ALA A 227 2.48 -10.39 17.31
N MET A 228 2.64 -9.53 16.29
CA MET A 228 3.71 -8.54 16.22
C MET A 228 3.58 -7.48 17.34
N ILE A 229 2.39 -6.90 17.51
CA ILE A 229 2.16 -5.88 18.54
C ILE A 229 2.40 -6.46 19.93
N ARG A 230 1.85 -7.64 20.23
CA ARG A 230 2.05 -8.33 21.52
C ARG A 230 3.53 -8.64 21.78
N ARG A 231 4.29 -9.01 20.75
CA ARG A 231 5.71 -9.36 20.87
C ARG A 231 6.61 -8.16 21.12
N TYR A 232 6.40 -7.09 20.37
CA TYR A 232 7.34 -5.96 20.30
C TYR A 232 6.89 -4.74 21.11
N PHE A 233 5.60 -4.60 21.35
CA PHE A 233 4.97 -3.39 21.89
C PHE A 233 3.91 -3.72 22.94
N SER A 234 4.17 -4.68 23.82
CA SER A 234 3.21 -5.13 24.83
C SER A 234 2.71 -4.00 25.74
N GLU A 235 3.54 -2.98 26.01
CA GLU A 235 3.16 -1.81 26.81
C GLU A 235 2.21 -0.86 26.08
N HIS A 236 2.20 -0.89 24.74
CA HIS A 236 1.33 -0.07 23.88
C HIS A 236 0.28 -0.90 23.14
N PHE A 237 -0.02 -2.11 23.63
CA PHE A 237 -0.86 -3.07 22.93
C PHE A 237 -2.24 -2.48 22.57
N ASP A 238 -2.95 -1.94 23.56
CA ASP A 238 -4.30 -1.39 23.36
C ASP A 238 -4.30 -0.19 22.41
N GLU A 239 -3.32 0.72 22.56
CA GLU A 239 -3.19 1.91 21.71
C GLU A 239 -2.91 1.52 20.25
N LEU A 240 -2.04 0.55 20.03
CA LEU A 240 -1.68 0.08 18.69
C LEU A 240 -2.78 -0.75 18.04
N MET A 241 -3.52 -1.56 18.80
CA MET A 241 -4.68 -2.28 18.28
C MET A 241 -5.81 -1.32 17.92
N ALA A 242 -6.04 -0.26 18.70
CA ALA A 242 -7.01 0.78 18.36
C ALA A 242 -6.59 1.58 17.11
N LEU A 243 -5.31 1.92 16.98
CA LEU A 243 -4.77 2.57 15.78
C LEU A 243 -4.92 1.66 14.55
N ALA A 244 -4.64 0.36 14.70
CA ALA A 244 -4.79 -0.63 13.65
C ALA A 244 -6.23 -0.78 13.15
N GLU A 245 -7.20 -0.84 14.06
CA GLU A 245 -8.62 -0.88 13.73
C GLU A 245 -9.03 0.39 12.96
N GLN A 246 -8.55 1.55 13.40
CA GLN A 246 -8.79 2.82 12.71
C GLN A 246 -8.18 2.82 11.31
N GLU A 247 -6.93 2.38 11.14
CA GLU A 247 -6.27 2.30 9.82
C GLU A 247 -6.99 1.35 8.87
N GLU A 248 -7.50 0.22 9.36
CA GLU A 248 -8.32 -0.69 8.56
C GLU A 248 -9.63 -0.02 8.12
N GLY A 249 -10.33 0.66 9.04
CA GLY A 249 -11.51 1.45 8.72
C GLY A 249 -11.23 2.53 7.67
N VAL A 250 -10.10 3.23 7.79
CA VAL A 250 -9.65 4.25 6.83
C VAL A 250 -9.38 3.62 5.48
N GLY A 251 -8.69 2.48 5.44
CA GLY A 251 -8.40 1.75 4.20
C GLY A 251 -9.67 1.29 3.48
N LEU A 252 -10.63 0.72 4.20
CA LEU A 252 -11.92 0.29 3.65
C LEU A 252 -12.71 1.47 3.08
N TYR A 253 -12.80 2.57 3.83
CA TYR A 253 -13.53 3.73 3.35
C TYR A 253 -12.81 4.43 2.19
N ALA A 254 -11.47 4.49 2.20
CA ALA A 254 -10.69 5.01 1.07
C ALA A 254 -10.93 4.21 -0.22
N LYS A 255 -11.00 2.87 -0.15
CA LYS A 255 -11.39 2.02 -1.28
C LYS A 255 -12.79 2.37 -1.81
N ALA A 256 -13.73 2.66 -0.92
CA ALA A 256 -15.06 3.09 -1.32
C ALA A 256 -15.06 4.47 -2.01
N LEU A 257 -14.29 5.43 -1.49
CA LEU A 257 -14.13 6.75 -2.10
C LEU A 257 -13.48 6.68 -3.50
N ARG A 258 -12.62 5.68 -3.75
CA ARG A 258 -12.05 5.40 -5.07
C ARG A 258 -12.99 4.62 -6.01
N GLY A 259 -14.16 4.20 -5.52
CA GLY A 259 -15.13 3.42 -6.28
C GLY A 259 -14.75 1.95 -6.46
N GLU A 260 -13.80 1.44 -5.69
CA GLU A 260 -13.32 0.05 -5.75
C GLU A 260 -14.25 -0.91 -5.01
N GLN A 261 -14.94 -0.41 -3.98
CA GLN A 261 -15.84 -1.17 -3.12
C GLN A 261 -17.04 -0.32 -2.70
N LYS A 262 -18.06 -0.94 -2.08
CA LYS A 262 -19.17 -0.20 -1.49
C LYS A 262 -18.72 0.47 -0.20
N ALA A 263 -19.22 1.67 0.05
CA ALA A 263 -19.01 2.35 1.32
C ALA A 263 -19.51 1.45 2.47
N PRO A 264 -18.78 1.40 3.60
CA PRO A 264 -19.34 0.87 4.83
C PRO A 264 -20.59 1.67 5.21
N GLY A 265 -21.46 1.11 6.06
CA GLY A 265 -22.68 1.78 6.50
C GLY A 265 -22.40 3.08 7.25
N VAL A 266 -22.31 3.00 8.58
CA VAL A 266 -21.92 4.16 9.41
C VAL A 266 -20.41 4.15 9.57
N VAL A 267 -19.75 5.25 9.19
CA VAL A 267 -18.31 5.45 9.35
C VAL A 267 -18.09 6.51 10.43
N LYS A 268 -17.13 6.27 11.32
CA LYS A 268 -16.74 7.25 12.34
C LYS A 268 -16.14 8.50 11.67
N GLU A 269 -16.35 9.67 12.26
CA GLU A 269 -15.92 10.96 11.70
C GLU A 269 -14.41 11.02 11.46
N ASP A 270 -13.61 10.55 12.42
CA ASP A 270 -12.16 10.48 12.32
C ASP A 270 -11.68 9.56 11.17
N VAL A 271 -12.33 8.41 10.99
CA VAL A 271 -12.05 7.48 9.89
C VAL A 271 -12.38 8.11 8.53
N ARG A 272 -13.52 8.79 8.46
CA ARG A 272 -14.00 9.48 7.26
C ARG A 272 -13.02 10.57 6.83
N ASP A 273 -12.67 11.46 7.76
CA ASP A 273 -11.78 12.59 7.51
C ASP A 273 -10.38 12.12 7.08
N LEU A 274 -9.85 11.09 7.75
CA LEU A 274 -8.56 10.49 7.39
C LEU A 274 -8.58 9.84 6.01
N ALA A 275 -9.64 9.12 5.65
CA ALA A 275 -9.76 8.47 4.34
C ALA A 275 -9.90 9.50 3.21
N PHE A 276 -10.75 10.52 3.40
CA PHE A 276 -10.86 11.64 2.46
C PHE A 276 -9.48 12.29 2.26
N ALA A 277 -8.80 12.61 3.37
CA ALA A 277 -7.48 13.22 3.30
C ALA A 277 -6.45 12.35 2.59
N ARG A 278 -6.47 11.04 2.83
CA ARG A 278 -5.57 10.08 2.20
C ARG A 278 -5.79 10.03 0.69
N VAL A 279 -7.04 9.86 0.24
CA VAL A 279 -7.37 9.75 -1.20
C VAL A 279 -7.06 11.06 -1.94
N VAL A 280 -7.44 12.21 -1.38
CA VAL A 280 -7.19 13.51 -2.02
C VAL A 280 -5.69 13.79 -2.10
N LYS A 281 -4.91 13.58 -1.02
CA LYS A 281 -3.46 13.79 -1.06
C LYS A 281 -2.77 12.87 -2.07
N GLN A 282 -3.16 11.61 -2.15
CA GLN A 282 -2.64 10.65 -3.13
C GLN A 282 -2.97 11.09 -4.57
N ALA A 283 -4.20 11.53 -4.83
CA ALA A 283 -4.63 11.98 -6.16
C ALA A 283 -3.77 13.14 -6.72
N TYR A 284 -3.25 14.00 -5.85
CA TYR A 284 -2.37 15.12 -6.21
C TYR A 284 -0.89 14.82 -5.95
N HIS A 285 -0.50 13.56 -5.69
CA HIS A 285 0.88 13.18 -5.32
C HIS A 285 1.46 14.07 -4.21
N PHE A 286 0.62 14.49 -3.27
CA PHE A 286 0.95 15.36 -2.14
C PHE A 286 1.55 16.70 -2.58
N GLN A 287 1.07 17.20 -3.71
CA GLN A 287 1.39 18.51 -4.26
C GLN A 287 0.23 19.48 -4.04
N CYS A 288 0.54 20.70 -3.63
CA CYS A 288 -0.44 21.77 -3.55
C CYS A 288 -0.97 22.13 -4.94
N ALA A 289 -2.29 22.04 -5.14
CA ALA A 289 -3.00 22.36 -6.37
C ALA A 289 -2.93 23.85 -6.76
N ALA A 290 -2.52 24.73 -5.82
CA ALA A 290 -2.39 26.16 -6.04
C ALA A 290 -0.98 26.58 -6.50
N CYS A 291 0.06 26.16 -5.77
CA CYS A 291 1.42 26.64 -6.02
C CYS A 291 2.42 25.55 -6.40
N GLY A 292 2.01 24.28 -6.45
CA GLY A 292 2.90 23.16 -6.77
C GLY A 292 3.85 22.75 -5.64
N LEU A 293 3.73 23.34 -4.44
CA LEU A 293 4.55 22.97 -3.28
C LEU A 293 4.36 21.49 -2.94
N ARG A 294 5.48 20.76 -2.86
CA ARG A 294 5.53 19.34 -2.56
C ARG A 294 6.69 19.08 -1.60
N ILE A 295 6.47 19.39 -0.33
CA ILE A 295 7.49 19.26 0.73
C ILE A 295 7.11 18.09 1.64
N TRP A 296 8.12 17.26 1.89
CA TRP A 296 8.07 16.08 2.74
C TRP A 296 9.21 16.09 3.72
N PHE A 297 8.90 15.90 5.00
CA PHE A 297 9.90 15.85 6.05
C PHE A 297 9.42 14.95 7.20
N GLU A 298 10.27 14.02 7.62
CA GLU A 298 10.02 13.12 8.77
C GLU A 298 8.67 12.38 8.76
N GLY A 299 8.19 12.00 7.58
CA GLY A 299 6.92 11.28 7.41
C GLY A 299 5.67 12.17 7.37
N THR A 300 5.86 13.49 7.32
CA THR A 300 4.77 14.48 7.22
C THR A 300 4.91 15.28 5.93
N SER A 301 3.78 15.54 5.27
CA SER A 301 3.70 16.47 4.14
C SER A 301 3.22 17.84 4.59
N LEU A 302 3.66 18.91 3.92
CA LEU A 302 3.23 20.29 4.22
C LEU A 302 1.88 20.65 3.54
N VAL A 303 1.12 19.64 3.15
CA VAL A 303 -0.16 19.78 2.46
C VAL A 303 -1.27 19.05 3.21
N ASP A 304 -2.46 19.60 3.12
CA ASP A 304 -3.69 19.01 3.61
C ASP A 304 -4.63 18.72 2.45
N ALA A 305 -5.61 17.84 2.67
CA ALA A 305 -6.79 17.80 1.84
C ALA A 305 -7.79 18.85 2.34
N ALA A 306 -8.24 19.69 1.43
CA ALA A 306 -9.22 20.73 1.68
C ALA A 306 -10.46 20.47 0.85
N HIS A 307 -11.64 20.55 1.46
CA HIS A 307 -12.89 20.49 0.71
C HIS A 307 -13.12 21.81 -0.06
N ILE A 308 -13.47 21.69 -1.34
CA ILE A 308 -13.88 22.83 -2.17
C ILE A 308 -15.18 23.40 -1.61
N ILE A 309 -16.19 22.56 -1.39
CA ILE A 309 -17.38 22.91 -0.58
C ILE A 309 -17.17 22.32 0.81
N PRO A 310 -17.12 23.12 1.90
CA PRO A 310 -16.94 22.61 3.25
C PRO A 310 -17.86 21.43 3.57
N PHE A 311 -17.34 20.44 4.30
CA PHE A 311 -18.12 19.26 4.69
C PHE A 311 -19.37 19.66 5.48
N SER A 312 -19.27 20.65 6.38
CA SER A 312 -20.40 21.17 7.17
C SER A 312 -21.59 21.69 6.32
N GLU A 313 -21.36 21.98 5.04
CA GLU A 313 -22.40 22.44 4.11
C GLU A 313 -22.87 21.33 3.16
N SER A 314 -21.94 20.56 2.61
CA SER A 314 -22.23 19.57 1.56
C SER A 314 -22.48 18.16 2.08
N HIS A 315 -21.86 17.80 3.20
CA HIS A 315 -21.70 16.43 3.69
C HIS A 315 -21.14 15.48 2.60
N ASP A 316 -20.27 16.01 1.72
CA ASP A 316 -19.74 15.32 0.54
C ASP A 316 -18.23 15.06 0.64
N ASP A 317 -17.88 13.81 0.94
CA ASP A 317 -16.49 13.31 0.95
C ASP A 317 -16.06 12.69 -0.38
N ASP A 318 -16.81 12.90 -1.46
CA ASP A 318 -16.31 12.54 -2.79
C ASP A 318 -14.96 13.26 -3.01
N PRO A 319 -13.87 12.55 -3.35
CA PRO A 319 -12.57 13.19 -3.51
C PRO A 319 -12.53 14.25 -4.62
N ARG A 320 -13.50 14.27 -5.53
CA ARG A 320 -13.70 15.34 -6.53
C ARG A 320 -14.22 16.64 -5.91
N ASN A 321 -14.64 16.64 -4.65
CA ASN A 321 -14.86 17.82 -3.82
C ASN A 321 -13.58 18.20 -3.03
N GLY A 322 -12.43 17.57 -3.29
CA GLY A 322 -11.18 17.81 -2.59
C GLY A 322 -10.07 18.41 -3.46
N LEU A 323 -9.25 19.24 -2.84
CA LEU A 323 -7.96 19.70 -3.37
C LEU A 323 -6.87 19.43 -2.34
N THR A 324 -5.68 19.08 -2.79
CA THR A 324 -4.50 19.11 -1.91
C THR A 324 -3.96 20.53 -1.86
N LEU A 325 -3.84 21.14 -0.69
CA LEU A 325 -3.37 22.52 -0.53
C LEU A 325 -2.31 22.61 0.56
N CYS A 326 -1.28 23.45 0.37
CA CYS A 326 -0.36 23.76 1.46
C CYS A 326 -1.08 24.57 2.55
N LYS A 327 -0.55 24.56 3.78
CA LYS A 327 -1.16 25.21 4.95
C LYS A 327 -1.66 26.64 4.68
N ASN A 328 -0.87 27.45 3.98
CA ASN A 328 -1.24 28.82 3.63
C ASN A 328 -2.43 28.89 2.67
N HIS A 329 -2.41 28.12 1.57
CA HIS A 329 -3.49 28.14 0.59
C HIS A 329 -4.75 27.47 1.10
N HIS A 330 -4.63 26.42 1.92
CA HIS A 330 -5.76 25.79 2.58
C HIS A 330 -6.51 26.82 3.42
N TRP A 331 -5.79 27.47 4.35
CA TRP A 331 -6.38 28.47 5.22
C TRP A 331 -6.93 29.67 4.43
N ALA A 332 -6.19 30.17 3.42
CA ALA A 332 -6.66 31.27 2.57
C ALA A 332 -7.94 30.92 1.80
N MET A 333 -8.11 29.66 1.38
CA MET A 333 -9.34 29.21 0.73
C MET A 333 -10.51 29.16 1.72
N ASP A 334 -10.28 28.69 2.94
CA ASP A 334 -11.30 28.66 4.00
C ASP A 334 -11.75 30.06 4.42
N GLN A 335 -10.83 31.02 4.44
CA GLN A 335 -11.15 32.43 4.67
C GLN A 335 -11.76 33.13 3.43
N GLU A 336 -11.97 32.40 2.34
CA GLU A 336 -12.51 32.92 1.08
C GLU A 336 -11.66 34.07 0.51
N TRP A 337 -10.33 34.00 0.66
CA TRP A 337 -9.39 34.94 0.05
C TRP A 337 -8.98 34.48 -1.35
N ILE A 338 -9.00 33.17 -1.58
CA ILE A 338 -8.73 32.54 -2.87
C ILE A 338 -9.86 31.58 -3.22
N PHE A 339 -10.14 31.46 -4.52
CA PHE A 339 -11.28 30.72 -5.04
C PHE A 339 -10.84 29.90 -6.25
N PRO A 340 -10.95 28.57 -6.20
CA PRO A 340 -10.89 27.75 -7.40
C PRO A 340 -12.23 27.87 -8.15
N CYS A 341 -12.20 28.33 -9.40
CA CYS A 341 -13.43 28.61 -10.17
C CYS A 341 -13.60 27.68 -11.38
N SER A 342 -14.78 27.77 -12.00
CA SER A 342 -15.21 26.86 -13.07
C SER A 342 -14.44 27.03 -14.39
N ASP A 343 -13.65 28.10 -14.52
CA ASP A 343 -12.69 28.32 -15.59
C ASP A 343 -11.34 27.60 -15.36
N ASN A 344 -11.26 26.74 -14.33
CA ASN A 344 -10.05 26.05 -13.87
C ASN A 344 -8.90 27.01 -13.52
N LYS A 345 -9.24 28.21 -13.06
CA LYS A 345 -8.25 29.18 -12.55
C LYS A 345 -8.55 29.52 -11.11
N TRP A 346 -7.49 29.94 -10.44
CA TRP A 346 -7.58 30.57 -9.14
C TRP A 346 -7.96 32.04 -9.32
N HIS A 347 -8.89 32.50 -8.50
CA HIS A 347 -9.24 33.90 -8.34
C HIS A 347 -8.89 34.31 -6.92
N VAL A 348 -8.43 35.54 -6.76
CA VAL A 348 -8.02 36.11 -5.47
C VAL A 348 -8.92 37.30 -5.21
N ARG A 349 -9.41 37.42 -3.97
CA ARG A 349 -10.24 38.56 -3.53
C ARG A 349 -9.44 39.86 -3.64
N ASP A 350 -10.11 40.93 -4.05
CA ASP A 350 -9.54 42.27 -4.01
C ASP A 350 -9.28 42.74 -2.57
N GLY A 351 -8.33 43.67 -2.39
CA GLY A 351 -8.03 44.28 -1.10
C GLY A 351 -6.77 43.78 -0.39
N ILE A 352 -6.01 42.88 -0.99
CA ILE A 352 -4.65 42.54 -0.54
C ILE A 352 -3.68 43.63 -1.03
N ASP A 353 -2.80 44.13 -0.16
CA ASP A 353 -1.87 45.23 -0.46
C ASP A 353 -0.72 44.74 -1.35
N ASP A 354 -0.84 45.02 -2.63
CA ASP A 354 0.12 44.63 -3.66
C ASP A 354 1.48 45.35 -3.57
N ARG A 355 1.66 46.29 -2.63
CA ARG A 355 2.94 46.93 -2.37
C ARG A 355 3.80 46.14 -1.37
N VAL A 356 3.21 45.16 -0.68
CA VAL A 356 3.89 44.32 0.30
C VAL A 356 4.36 43.03 -0.36
N ASP A 357 5.68 42.89 -0.56
CA ASP A 357 6.27 41.76 -1.28
C ASP A 357 5.89 40.39 -0.70
N SER A 358 5.74 40.27 0.62
CA SER A 358 5.33 39.02 1.26
C SER A 358 3.90 38.58 0.92
N GLN A 359 3.06 39.47 0.40
CA GLN A 359 1.69 39.18 -0.04
C GLN A 359 1.62 38.74 -1.50
N ARG A 360 2.70 38.98 -2.27
CA ARG A 360 2.78 38.68 -3.70
C ARG A 360 2.49 37.21 -4.01
N ALA A 361 2.95 36.29 -3.15
CA ALA A 361 2.72 34.86 -3.34
C ALA A 361 1.23 34.48 -3.44
N LEU A 362 0.36 35.20 -2.72
CA LEU A 362 -1.09 34.98 -2.75
C LEU A 362 -1.75 35.77 -3.89
N ILE A 363 -1.34 37.03 -4.11
CA ILE A 363 -1.87 37.90 -5.19
C ILE A 363 -1.61 37.28 -6.56
N ASP A 364 -0.38 36.81 -6.80
CA ASP A 364 0.03 36.21 -8.07
C ASP A 364 -0.64 34.86 -8.33
N LEU A 365 -1.46 34.35 -7.40
CA LEU A 365 -2.30 33.20 -7.66
C LEU A 365 -3.46 33.56 -8.59
N HIS A 366 -3.88 34.82 -8.64
CA HIS A 366 -4.97 35.27 -9.50
C HIS A 366 -4.68 34.94 -10.98
N GLY A 367 -5.62 34.27 -11.63
CA GLY A 367 -5.52 33.84 -13.02
C GLY A 367 -4.62 32.61 -13.26
N LYS A 368 -3.91 32.09 -12.26
CA LYS A 368 -3.13 30.85 -12.42
C LYS A 368 -4.05 29.65 -12.56
N THR A 369 -3.67 28.72 -13.43
CA THR A 369 -4.40 27.48 -13.64
C THR A 369 -4.34 26.61 -12.38
N LEU A 370 -5.47 25.98 -12.03
CA LEU A 370 -5.50 24.91 -11.05
C LEU A 370 -4.62 23.75 -11.53
N ILE A 371 -3.63 23.38 -10.75
CA ILE A 371 -2.84 22.18 -11.03
C ILE A 371 -3.78 20.98 -10.86
N PRO A 372 -4.01 20.16 -11.91
CA PRO A 372 -4.96 19.05 -11.83
C PRO A 372 -4.37 17.92 -10.98
N PRO A 373 -5.22 17.00 -10.47
CA PRO A 373 -4.74 15.76 -9.91
C PRO A 373 -4.01 14.93 -10.98
N HIS A 374 -3.05 14.13 -10.54
CA HIS A 374 -2.34 13.20 -11.42
C HIS A 374 -3.29 12.11 -11.96
N ASP A 375 -4.26 11.70 -11.14
CA ASP A 375 -5.34 10.83 -11.57
C ASP A 375 -6.59 11.65 -11.93
N SER A 376 -6.87 11.73 -13.22
CA SER A 376 -7.98 12.51 -13.77
C SER A 376 -9.36 12.12 -13.21
N ARG A 377 -9.54 10.90 -12.67
CA ARG A 377 -10.80 10.45 -12.04
C ARG A 377 -11.18 11.32 -10.85
N PHE A 378 -10.20 11.95 -10.20
CA PHE A 378 -10.40 12.82 -9.03
C PHE A 378 -10.42 14.31 -9.40
N SER A 379 -10.58 14.64 -10.68
CA SER A 379 -10.69 16.03 -11.11
C SER A 379 -11.88 16.72 -10.43
N PRO A 380 -11.73 17.99 -9.98
CA PRO A 380 -12.79 18.69 -9.25
C PRO A 380 -14.15 18.68 -9.96
N LYS A 381 -15.23 18.45 -9.20
CA LYS A 381 -16.58 18.54 -9.76
C LYS A 381 -16.84 19.97 -10.22
N ALA A 382 -17.40 20.12 -11.42
CA ALA A 382 -17.78 21.43 -11.94
C ALA A 382 -18.78 22.16 -11.03
N GLU A 383 -19.63 21.43 -10.30
CA GLU A 383 -20.55 22.01 -9.33
C GLU A 383 -19.86 22.59 -8.10
N SER A 384 -18.81 21.94 -7.59
CA SER A 384 -17.99 22.44 -6.47
C SER A 384 -17.26 23.72 -6.85
N LEU A 385 -16.67 23.76 -8.05
CA LEU A 385 -16.02 24.97 -8.57
C LEU A 385 -17.01 26.11 -8.79
N ARG A 386 -18.20 25.83 -9.37
CA ARG A 386 -19.27 26.83 -9.50
C ARG A 386 -19.78 27.33 -8.16
N TRP A 387 -19.77 26.49 -7.13
CA TRP A 387 -20.15 26.89 -5.78
C TRP A 387 -19.16 27.93 -5.22
N ARG A 388 -17.84 27.73 -5.39
CA ARG A 388 -16.82 28.72 -5.00
C ARG A 388 -16.93 30.01 -5.82
N GLU A 389 -17.20 29.89 -7.11
CA GLU A 389 -17.40 31.06 -7.99
C GLU A 389 -18.59 31.93 -7.55
N ARG A 390 -19.68 31.33 -7.05
CA ARG A 390 -20.79 32.12 -6.48
C ARG A 390 -20.39 32.88 -5.23
N ARG A 391 -19.49 32.32 -4.40
CA ARG A 391 -18.98 32.99 -3.21
C ARG A 391 -18.09 34.18 -3.56
N LEU A 392 -17.21 34.02 -4.55
CA LEU A 392 -16.41 35.13 -5.07
C LEU A 392 -17.28 36.32 -5.49
N ARG A 393 -18.42 36.06 -6.15
CA ARG A 393 -19.35 37.12 -6.62
C ARG A 393 -20.21 37.74 -5.52
N ALA A 394 -20.27 37.13 -4.34
CA ALA A 394 -21.07 37.61 -3.20
C ALA A 394 -20.29 38.56 -2.29
N VAL A 395 -18.99 38.71 -2.55
CA VAL A 395 -18.06 39.63 -1.91
C VAL A 395 -17.80 40.78 -2.87
#